data_AF-A0A562C256-F1
#
_entry.id   AF-A0A562C256-F1
#
_cell.length_a   1.000
_cell.length_b   1.000
_cell.length_c   1.000
_cell.angle_alpha   90.00
_cell.angle_beta   90.00
_cell.angle_gamma   90.00
#
_symmetry.space_group_name_H-M   'P 1'
#
loop_
_entity.id
_entity.type
_entity.pdbx_description
1 polymer ?
#
loop_
_entity_poly.entity_id
_entity_poly.type
_entity_poly.pdbx_seq_one_letter_code
_entity_poly.pdbx_strand_id
1 'polypeptide(L)'
;MKVPVVLTTVRFDIDNAGRLEVSVDGQPHADDRRLSRSDLRSVLDEITARLGTAVRVEVHEADGTTYSDIETPAESTAPNAMEPEPETATAALAGAGFRPGEQVALAYVVARQEADANGNAAINLPPALLTGTRQGLVLLGLTSLTVAPVEAQA
;
A
#
# COMPACT_ATOMS: atom_id res chain seq x y z
N MET A 1 -24.93 6.74 -3.61
CA MET A 1 -24.33 7.27 -4.87
C MET A 1 -22.86 6.89 -4.87
N LYS A 2 -22.34 6.29 -5.94
CA LYS A 2 -20.92 5.91 -6.06
C LYS A 2 -20.23 6.97 -6.91
N VAL A 3 -19.28 7.71 -6.34
CA VAL A 3 -18.44 8.64 -7.09
C VAL A 3 -17.31 7.83 -7.73
N PRO A 4 -17.12 7.90 -9.06
CA PRO A 4 -16.00 7.23 -9.72
C PRO A 4 -14.68 7.89 -9.33
N VAL A 5 -13.66 7.07 -9.10
CA VAL A 5 -12.28 7.56 -8.88
C VAL A 5 -11.72 7.95 -10.24
N VAL A 6 -11.21 9.18 -10.35
CA VAL A 6 -10.55 9.71 -11.54
C VAL A 6 -9.10 9.99 -11.18
N LEU A 7 -8.17 9.46 -11.98
CA LEU A 7 -6.74 9.74 -11.84
C LEU A 7 -6.34 10.88 -12.78
N THR A 8 -5.43 11.74 -12.32
CA THR A 8 -4.74 12.70 -13.19
C THR A 8 -4.03 11.92 -14.30
N THR A 9 -4.20 12.34 -15.54
CA THR A 9 -3.64 11.68 -16.71
C THR A 9 -2.42 12.43 -17.22
N VAL A 10 -1.29 11.74 -17.30
CA VAL A 10 -0.04 12.25 -17.89
C VAL A 10 0.15 11.57 -19.23
N ARG A 11 0.12 12.35 -20.31
CA ARG A 11 0.30 11.85 -21.68
C ARG A 11 1.64 12.27 -22.25
N PHE A 12 2.34 11.31 -22.82
CA PHE A 12 3.61 11.43 -23.52
C PHE A 12 3.41 11.12 -25.00
N ASP A 13 3.59 12.10 -25.87
CA ASP A 13 3.50 11.93 -27.32
C ASP A 13 4.93 11.96 -27.90
N ILE A 14 5.37 10.85 -28.52
CA ILE A 14 6.70 10.70 -29.11
C ILE A 14 6.58 10.77 -30.63
N ASP A 15 7.17 11.78 -31.25
CA ASP A 15 7.15 11.96 -32.70
C ASP A 15 8.18 11.07 -33.43
N ASN A 16 8.11 11.05 -34.78
CA ASN A 16 9.03 10.27 -35.62
C ASN A 16 10.50 10.73 -35.52
N ALA A 17 10.76 11.93 -34.99
CA ALA A 17 12.10 12.43 -34.72
C ALA A 17 12.57 12.09 -33.28
N GLY A 18 11.74 11.36 -32.51
CA GLY A 18 12.00 11.00 -31.12
C GLY A 18 11.80 12.13 -30.13
N ARG A 19 11.15 13.24 -30.54
CA ARG A 19 10.81 14.34 -29.62
C ARG A 19 9.61 13.95 -28.78
N LEU A 20 9.70 14.28 -27.51
CA LEU A 20 8.69 14.01 -26.49
C LEU A 20 7.90 15.29 -26.19
N GLU A 21 6.60 15.26 -26.45
CA GLU A 21 5.65 16.25 -25.93
C GLU A 21 4.92 15.66 -24.72
N VAL A 22 4.71 16.49 -23.69
CA VAL A 22 4.12 16.05 -22.42
C VAL A 22 2.91 16.91 -22.10
N SER A 23 1.82 16.27 -21.66
CA SER A 23 0.64 16.98 -21.15
C SER A 23 0.11 16.33 -19.88
N VAL A 24 -0.40 17.16 -18.97
CA VAL A 24 -1.05 16.73 -17.72
C VAL A 24 -2.50 17.19 -17.78
N ASP A 25 -3.44 16.25 -17.74
CA ASP A 25 -4.88 16.47 -17.94
C ASP A 25 -5.19 17.31 -19.19
N GLY A 26 -4.43 17.06 -20.27
CA GLY A 26 -4.55 17.75 -21.55
C GLY A 26 -3.96 19.17 -21.58
N GLN A 27 -3.39 19.66 -20.49
CA GLN A 27 -2.62 20.91 -20.48
C GLN A 27 -1.16 20.62 -20.83
N PRO A 28 -0.56 21.35 -21.79
CA PRO A 28 0.86 21.20 -22.10
C PRO A 28 1.71 21.38 -20.84
N HIS A 29 2.53 20.38 -20.54
CA HIS A 29 3.52 20.49 -19.50
C HIS A 29 4.71 21.27 -20.09
N ALA A 30 4.73 22.56 -19.81
CA ALA A 30 5.72 23.47 -20.37
C ALA A 30 7.11 23.16 -19.80
N ASP A 31 7.90 22.44 -20.59
CA ASP A 31 9.33 22.33 -20.39
C ASP A 31 9.99 22.94 -21.64
N ASP A 32 10.76 24.03 -21.47
CA ASP A 32 11.50 24.70 -22.57
C ASP A 32 12.63 23.81 -23.13
N ARG A 33 12.76 22.60 -22.59
CA ARG A 33 13.77 21.60 -22.94
C ARG A 33 13.33 20.80 -24.16
N ARG A 34 14.29 20.50 -25.03
CA ARG A 34 14.11 19.48 -26.07
C ARG A 34 14.15 18.10 -25.42
N LEU A 35 12.98 17.59 -25.06
CA LEU A 35 12.82 16.27 -24.46
C LEU A 35 12.81 15.18 -25.54
N SER A 36 13.35 14.04 -25.19
CA SER A 36 13.39 12.84 -26.01
C SER A 36 12.83 11.65 -25.24
N ARG A 37 12.64 10.52 -25.91
CA ARG A 37 12.13 9.28 -25.27
C ARG A 37 12.94 8.85 -24.04
N SER A 38 14.25 9.09 -24.00
CA SER A 38 15.08 8.75 -22.83
C SER A 38 14.77 9.59 -21.59
N ASP A 39 14.20 10.78 -21.77
CA ASP A 39 13.85 11.70 -20.68
C ASP A 39 12.50 11.36 -20.03
N LEU A 40 11.71 10.47 -20.64
CA LEU A 40 10.35 10.14 -20.21
C LEU A 40 10.29 9.75 -18.73
N ARG A 41 11.18 8.86 -18.28
CA ARG A 41 11.21 8.42 -16.87
C ARG A 41 11.48 9.60 -15.93
N SER A 42 12.45 10.44 -16.25
CA SER A 42 12.80 11.60 -15.41
C SER A 42 11.68 12.63 -15.34
N VAL A 43 10.99 12.88 -16.45
CA VAL A 43 9.84 13.82 -16.49
C VAL A 43 8.65 13.25 -15.73
N LEU A 44 8.38 11.95 -15.87
CA LEU A 44 7.35 11.25 -15.12
C LEU A 44 7.62 11.28 -13.61
N ASP A 45 8.86 11.04 -13.19
CA ASP A 45 9.28 11.13 -11.78
C ASP A 45 9.09 12.55 -11.24
N GLU A 46 9.41 13.59 -12.00
CA GLU A 46 9.18 14.99 -11.61
C GLU A 46 7.69 15.31 -11.44
N ILE A 47 6.87 14.88 -12.40
CA ILE A 47 5.42 15.11 -12.38
C ILE A 47 4.77 14.37 -11.20
N THR A 48 5.11 13.10 -11.00
CA THR A 48 4.58 12.28 -9.91
C THR A 48 5.02 12.80 -8.54
N ALA A 49 6.30 13.18 -8.38
CA ALA A 49 6.81 13.79 -7.15
C ALA A 49 6.11 15.13 -6.83
N ARG A 50 5.84 15.95 -7.85
CA ARG A 50 5.13 17.23 -7.70
C ARG A 50 3.65 17.05 -7.33
N LEU A 51 2.97 16.07 -7.93
CA LEU A 51 1.55 15.81 -7.68
C LEU A 51 1.31 15.06 -6.37
N GLY A 52 2.25 14.22 -5.94
CA GLY A 52 2.15 13.47 -4.69
C GLY A 52 1.02 12.43 -4.65
N THR A 53 0.40 12.14 -5.80
CA THR A 53 -0.69 11.17 -5.96
C THR A 53 -0.42 10.25 -7.13
N ALA A 54 -1.04 9.07 -7.14
CA ALA A 54 -0.98 8.18 -8.29
C ALA A 54 -1.55 8.85 -9.55
N VAL A 55 -0.89 8.64 -10.69
CA VAL A 55 -1.28 9.18 -11.99
C VAL A 55 -1.46 8.06 -13.01
N ARG A 56 -2.36 8.26 -13.97
CA ARG A 56 -2.48 7.41 -15.14
C ARG A 56 -1.50 7.90 -16.20
N VAL A 57 -0.65 7.03 -16.69
CA VAL A 57 0.32 7.35 -17.74
C VAL A 57 -0.17 6.79 -19.07
N GLU A 58 -0.11 7.61 -20.11
CA GLU A 58 -0.37 7.22 -21.49
C GLU A 58 0.83 7.60 -22.35
N VAL A 59 1.43 6.64 -23.06
CA VAL A 59 2.55 6.88 -23.98
C VAL A 59 2.11 6.55 -25.38
N HIS A 60 2.17 7.53 -26.27
CA HIS A 60 1.86 7.40 -27.69
C HIS A 60 3.16 7.47 -28.49
N GLU A 61 3.42 6.43 -29.27
CA GLU A 61 4.55 6.40 -30.18
C GLU A 61 4.13 6.71 -31.62
N ALA A 62 5.08 7.21 -32.41
CA ALA A 62 4.83 7.64 -33.78
C ALA A 62 4.37 6.51 -34.73
N ASP A 63 4.61 5.26 -34.36
CA ASP A 63 4.12 4.06 -35.06
C ASP A 63 2.64 3.74 -34.76
N GLY A 64 1.99 4.54 -33.90
CA GLY A 64 0.63 4.33 -33.44
C GLY A 64 0.52 3.41 -32.22
N THR A 65 1.63 2.89 -31.71
CA THR A 65 1.65 2.09 -30.48
C THR A 65 1.28 2.97 -29.29
N THR A 66 0.37 2.48 -28.45
CA THR A 66 -0.04 3.13 -27.21
C THR A 66 0.22 2.22 -26.03
N TYR A 67 0.91 2.75 -25.01
CA TYR A 67 1.08 2.09 -23.72
C TYR A 67 0.33 2.86 -22.65
N SER A 68 -0.27 2.14 -21.70
CA SER A 68 -0.94 2.76 -20.55
C SER A 68 -0.55 2.04 -19.27
N ASP A 69 -0.27 2.83 -18.23
CA ASP A 69 0.09 2.33 -16.90
C ASP A 69 -0.43 3.25 -15.79
N ILE A 70 -0.25 2.86 -14.54
CA ILE A 70 -0.52 3.67 -13.35
C ILE A 70 0.77 3.80 -12.56
N GLU A 71 1.24 5.03 -12.42
CA GLU A 71 2.45 5.34 -11.66
C GLU A 71 2.09 5.92 -10.32
N THR A 72 2.66 5.34 -9.26
CA THR A 72 2.47 5.81 -7.89
C THR A 72 3.77 6.50 -7.47
N PRO A 73 3.71 7.73 -6.91
CA PRO A 73 4.91 8.41 -6.44
C PRO A 73 5.64 7.53 -5.42
N ALA A 74 6.97 7.51 -5.49
CA ALA A 74 7.78 6.88 -4.47
C ALA A 74 7.41 7.47 -3.10
N GLU A 75 7.24 6.61 -2.09
CA GLU A 75 7.06 7.08 -0.70
C GLU A 75 8.22 8.02 -0.39
N SER A 76 7.91 9.30 -0.18
CA SER A 76 8.93 10.30 0.12
C SER A 76 9.59 9.87 1.42
N THR A 77 10.78 9.29 1.31
CA THR A 77 11.73 9.20 2.42
C THR A 77 12.27 10.62 2.57
N ALA A 78 11.42 11.53 3.05
CA ALA A 78 11.94 12.75 3.63
C ALA A 78 13.02 12.29 4.62
N PRO A 79 14.24 12.87 4.60
CA PRO A 79 15.10 12.75 5.76
C PRO A 79 14.27 13.39 6.85
N ASN A 80 13.70 12.55 7.72
CA ASN A 80 13.02 13.01 8.90
C ASN A 80 14.05 13.97 9.51
N ALA A 81 13.73 15.27 9.52
CA ALA A 81 14.24 16.11 10.60
C ALA A 81 14.05 15.25 11.83
N MET A 82 15.11 15.06 12.63
CA MET A 82 15.08 14.22 13.83
C MET A 82 13.94 14.69 14.76
N GLU A 83 12.69 14.36 14.43
CA GLU A 83 11.79 13.75 15.35
C GLU A 83 12.65 12.69 16.02
N PRO A 84 12.77 12.73 17.36
CA PRO A 84 13.43 11.63 18.03
C PRO A 84 12.84 10.39 17.39
N GLU A 85 13.69 9.52 16.84
CA GLU A 85 13.26 8.17 16.50
C GLU A 85 12.35 7.80 17.67
N PRO A 86 11.05 7.50 17.46
CA PRO A 86 10.40 6.73 18.48
C PRO A 86 11.35 5.55 18.54
N GLU A 87 12.11 5.47 19.63
CA GLU A 87 12.75 4.24 20.03
C GLU A 87 11.67 3.24 19.67
N THR A 88 11.95 2.38 18.69
CA THR A 88 10.99 1.35 18.33
C THR A 88 11.10 0.41 19.51
N ALA A 89 10.57 0.86 20.65
CA ALA A 89 10.16 0.11 21.78
C ALA A 89 9.29 -0.91 21.11
N THR A 90 9.90 -2.05 20.85
CA THR A 90 9.23 -3.19 20.29
C THR A 90 8.15 -3.44 21.31
N ALA A 91 6.91 -3.06 20.99
CA ALA A 91 5.84 -3.05 21.99
C ALA A 91 5.82 -4.45 22.59
N ALA A 92 6.24 -4.57 23.85
CA ALA A 92 6.38 -5.86 24.47
C ALA A 92 4.96 -6.36 24.73
N LEU A 93 4.55 -7.35 23.95
CA LEU A 93 3.26 -8.00 24.09
C LEU A 93 3.42 -9.09 25.14
N ALA A 94 2.69 -8.95 26.25
CA ALA A 94 2.72 -9.92 27.34
C ALA A 94 1.38 -10.65 27.47
N GLY A 95 1.46 -11.89 27.93
CA GLY A 95 0.32 -12.73 28.31
C GLY A 95 0.76 -13.74 29.36
N ALA A 96 -0.17 -14.20 30.18
CA ALA A 96 0.08 -15.11 31.29
C ALA A 96 -0.70 -16.43 31.13
N GLY A 97 -0.32 -17.45 31.91
CA GLY A 97 -0.99 -18.76 31.91
C GLY A 97 -0.39 -19.80 30.96
N PHE A 98 0.76 -19.50 30.35
CA PHE A 98 1.51 -20.44 29.52
C PHE A 98 2.34 -21.42 30.36
N ARG A 99 2.60 -22.61 29.80
CA ARG A 99 3.53 -23.59 30.37
C ARG A 99 4.98 -23.14 30.18
N PRO A 100 5.88 -23.38 31.15
CA PRO A 100 7.29 -23.10 30.98
C PRO A 100 7.87 -23.79 29.73
N GLY A 101 8.50 -23.02 28.84
CA GLY A 101 9.12 -23.51 27.63
C GLY A 101 8.18 -23.81 26.46
N GLU A 102 6.87 -23.53 26.57
CA GLU A 102 5.97 -23.71 25.42
C GLU A 102 6.14 -22.61 24.38
N GLN A 103 5.95 -22.96 23.10
CA GLN A 103 5.89 -21.98 22.03
C GLN A 103 4.58 -21.20 22.08
N VAL A 104 4.67 -19.87 22.04
CA VAL A 104 3.53 -18.96 22.03
C VAL A 104 3.43 -18.34 20.64
N ALA A 105 2.28 -18.51 19.99
CA ALA A 105 1.99 -17.89 18.71
C ALA A 105 1.23 -16.58 18.91
N LEU A 106 1.55 -15.56 18.09
CA LEU A 106 0.72 -14.38 17.94
C LEU A 106 -0.40 -14.69 16.96
N ALA A 107 -1.64 -14.57 17.41
CA ALA A 107 -2.83 -14.81 16.61
C ALA A 107 -3.67 -13.53 16.53
N TYR A 108 -4.47 -13.44 15.47
CA TYR A 108 -5.21 -12.23 15.15
C TYR A 108 -6.64 -12.61 14.71
N VAL A 109 -7.64 -11.97 15.31
CA VAL A 109 -9.07 -12.27 15.06
C VAL A 109 -9.54 -11.60 13.78
N VAL A 110 -9.76 -12.41 12.73
CA VAL A 110 -10.21 -11.95 11.40
C VAL A 110 -11.74 -11.96 11.23
N ALA A 111 -12.46 -12.72 12.06
CA ALA A 111 -13.92 -12.78 12.05
C ALA A 111 -14.46 -13.28 13.40
N ARG A 112 -15.73 -12.98 13.68
CA ARG A 112 -16.46 -13.43 14.87
C ARG A 112 -17.80 -14.04 14.44
N GLN A 113 -18.18 -15.15 15.08
CA GLN A 113 -19.44 -15.84 14.87
C GLN A 113 -19.89 -16.41 16.22
N GLU A 114 -21.14 -16.20 16.58
CA GLU A 114 -21.73 -16.83 17.76
C GLU A 114 -21.90 -18.33 17.51
N ALA A 115 -21.57 -19.13 18.52
CA ALA A 115 -21.80 -20.56 18.50
C ALA A 115 -23.29 -20.87 18.66
N ASP A 116 -23.75 -21.95 18.03
CA ASP A 116 -25.12 -22.44 18.17
C ASP A 116 -25.39 -23.03 19.57
N ALA A 117 -26.63 -23.46 19.81
CA ALA A 117 -27.04 -24.03 21.10
C ALA A 117 -26.29 -25.32 21.51
N ASN A 118 -25.56 -25.95 20.58
CA ASN A 118 -24.75 -27.13 20.82
C ASN A 118 -23.24 -26.80 20.96
N GLY A 119 -22.86 -25.52 20.85
CA GLY A 119 -21.48 -25.06 20.92
C GLY A 119 -20.71 -25.12 19.59
N ASN A 120 -21.40 -25.27 18.45
CA ASN A 120 -20.73 -25.30 17.13
C ASN A 120 -20.76 -23.92 16.47
N ALA A 121 -19.68 -23.56 15.77
CA ALA A 121 -19.63 -22.37 14.92
C ALA A 121 -18.93 -22.71 13.59
N ALA A 122 -19.47 -22.20 12.48
CA ALA A 122 -18.86 -22.29 11.17
C ALA A 122 -18.67 -20.87 10.61
N ILE A 123 -17.43 -20.52 10.27
CA ILE A 123 -17.07 -19.19 9.78
C ILE A 123 -16.60 -19.31 8.33
N ASN A 124 -17.36 -18.72 7.40
CA ASN A 124 -16.96 -18.60 6.01
C ASN A 124 -16.18 -17.29 5.83
N LEU A 125 -14.88 -17.39 5.58
CA LEU A 125 -14.02 -16.21 5.37
C LEU A 125 -13.94 -15.89 3.87
N PRO A 126 -14.39 -14.70 3.42
CA PRO A 126 -14.11 -14.26 2.05
C PRO A 126 -12.59 -14.08 1.87
N PRO A 127 -11.99 -14.50 0.74
CA PRO A 127 -10.54 -14.47 0.54
C PRO A 127 -9.89 -13.10 0.75
N ALA A 128 -10.62 -12.01 0.50
CA ALA A 128 -10.13 -10.65 0.73
C ALA A 128 -9.85 -10.32 2.20
N LEU A 129 -10.53 -10.96 3.16
CA LEU A 129 -10.29 -10.77 4.60
C LEU A 129 -9.06 -11.53 5.10
N LEU A 130 -8.57 -12.51 4.34
CA LEU A 130 -7.25 -13.10 4.60
C LEU A 130 -6.12 -12.09 4.36
N THR A 131 -6.40 -11.05 3.58
CA THR A 131 -5.41 -10.03 3.18
C THR A 131 -5.53 -8.73 3.97
N GLY A 132 -6.63 -8.50 4.70
CA GLY A 132 -6.82 -7.25 5.42
C GLY A 132 -7.82 -7.33 6.56
N THR A 133 -7.32 -7.23 7.80
CA THR A 133 -7.92 -6.56 8.98
C THR A 133 -6.82 -6.47 10.07
N ARG A 134 -6.75 -5.38 10.87
CA ARG A 134 -5.66 -5.09 11.85
C ARG A 134 -6.11 -4.69 13.30
N GLN A 135 -7.26 -5.13 13.77
CA GLN A 135 -7.72 -5.08 15.18
C GLN A 135 -8.11 -6.45 15.81
N GLY A 136 -7.45 -6.84 16.91
CA GLY A 136 -7.83 -8.03 17.70
C GLY A 136 -6.69 -9.05 17.87
N LEU A 137 -5.61 -8.64 18.53
CA LEU A 137 -4.45 -9.49 18.82
C LEU A 137 -4.70 -10.37 20.06
N VAL A 138 -4.35 -11.65 19.97
CA VAL A 138 -4.34 -12.59 21.08
C VAL A 138 -3.08 -13.45 21.04
N LEU A 139 -2.61 -13.91 22.19
CA LEU A 139 -1.53 -14.89 22.29
C LEU A 139 -2.13 -16.28 22.49
N LEU A 140 -1.64 -17.26 21.73
CA LEU A 140 -2.10 -18.65 21.76
C LEU A 140 -0.93 -19.58 22.15
N GLY A 141 -1.08 -20.29 23.28
CA GLY A 141 -0.16 -21.37 23.66
C GLY A 141 -0.41 -22.61 22.79
N LEU A 142 0.60 -23.07 22.05
CA LEU A 142 0.40 -24.14 21.06
C LEU A 142 0.23 -25.53 21.71
N THR A 143 0.65 -25.70 22.96
CA THR A 143 0.52 -26.99 23.69
C THR A 143 -0.60 -26.93 24.72
N SER A 144 -0.79 -25.79 25.38
CA SER A 144 -1.86 -25.60 26.38
C SER A 144 -3.20 -25.20 25.78
N LEU A 145 -3.23 -24.64 24.56
CA LEU A 145 -4.37 -23.96 23.94
C LEU A 145 -4.88 -22.76 24.75
N THR A 146 -4.07 -22.23 25.67
CA THR A 146 -4.39 -21.02 26.43
C THR A 146 -4.46 -19.82 25.47
N VAL A 147 -5.54 -19.03 25.56
CA VAL A 147 -5.71 -17.76 24.86
C VAL A 147 -5.58 -16.62 25.88
N ALA A 148 -4.62 -15.72 25.66
CA ALA A 148 -4.45 -14.52 26.47
C ALA A 148 -4.69 -13.26 25.61
N PRO A 149 -5.40 -12.25 26.12
CA PRO A 149 -5.45 -10.94 25.47
C PRO A 149 -4.05 -10.34 25.45
N VAL A 150 -3.73 -9.60 24.40
CA VAL A 150 -2.48 -8.85 24.34
C VAL A 150 -2.62 -7.59 25.20
N GLU A 151 -1.82 -7.53 26.27
CA GLU A 151 -1.61 -6.30 27.03
C GLU A 151 -0.34 -5.62 26.53
N ALA A 152 -0.44 -4.33 26.21
CA ALA A 152 0.73 -3.52 25.91
C ALA A 152 1.47 -3.22 27.21
N GLN A 153 2.72 -3.66 27.32
CA GLN A 153 3.56 -3.21 28.42
C GLN A 153 4.04 -1.78 28.12
N ALA A 154 3.74 -0.87 29.05
CA ALA A 154 4.15 0.54 29.01
C ALA A 154 5.63 0.73 29.35
#